data_AF-A0AA36M345-F1
#
_entry.id   AF-A0AA36M345-F1
#
_cell.length_a   1.000
_cell.length_b   1.000
_cell.length_c   1.000
_cell.angle_alpha   90.00
_cell.angle_beta   90.00
_cell.angle_gamma   90.00
#
_symmetry.space_group_name_H-M   'P 1'
#
loop_
_entity.id
_entity.type
_entity.pdbx_description
1 polymer ?
#
loop_
_entity_poly.entity_id
_entity_poly.type
_entity_poly.pdbx_seq_one_letter_code
_entity_poly.pdbx_strand_id
1 'polypeptide(L)'
;MFPCLILTTQIRFSVPLLGAQISLEFFQRRPRPWPLTTESVAWERWILLLDIFKANSYDDHARMRVSVAESVGEIVLQVCSSINRQQYLPKMPTRTELSNVFDSNLPDCQPYLFKVCRTPIRPESTTKTGSDGMRR
;
A
#
# COMPACT_ATOMS: atom_id res chain seq x y z
N MET A 1 -6.13 4.33 15.71
CA MET A 1 -6.35 4.05 14.29
C MET A 1 -5.16 4.64 13.55
N PHE A 2 -4.33 3.82 12.89
CA PHE A 2 -3.13 4.30 12.21
C PHE A 2 -3.50 5.03 10.91
N PRO A 3 -2.76 6.06 10.49
CA PRO A 3 -2.98 6.65 9.17
C PRO A 3 -2.74 5.56 8.12
N CYS A 4 -3.80 5.22 7.40
CA CYS A 4 -3.77 4.30 6.27
C CYS A 4 -4.08 5.11 5.03
N LEU A 5 -3.07 5.33 4.19
CA LEU A 5 -3.21 6.10 2.97
C LEU A 5 -3.39 5.13 1.80
N ILE A 6 -4.49 5.30 1.06
CA ILE A 6 -4.83 4.46 -0.08
C ILE A 6 -4.60 5.29 -1.35
N LEU A 7 -3.69 4.81 -2.19
CA LEU A 7 -3.35 5.37 -3.49
C LEU A 7 -3.91 4.42 -4.55
N THR A 8 -4.63 4.96 -5.53
CA THR A 8 -5.28 4.15 -6.57
C THR A 8 -4.93 4.72 -7.94
N THR A 9 -4.47 3.87 -8.84
CA THR A 9 -4.29 4.24 -10.25
C THR A 9 -5.64 4.23 -10.95
N GLN A 10 -5.98 5.28 -11.69
CA GLN A 10 -7.25 5.37 -12.42
C GLN A 10 -7.02 5.30 -13.93
N ILE A 11 -7.45 4.22 -14.57
CA ILE A 11 -7.44 4.10 -16.04
C ILE A 11 -8.89 4.07 -16.52
N ARG A 12 -9.29 5.09 -17.29
CA ARG A 12 -10.72 5.35 -17.61
C ARG A 12 -11.27 4.56 -18.80
N PHE A 13 -10.40 3.92 -19.59
CA PHE A 13 -10.76 3.40 -20.92
C PHE A 13 -10.63 1.88 -21.06
N SER A 14 -10.39 1.15 -19.96
CA SER A 14 -10.19 -0.31 -20.00
C SER A 14 -10.77 -0.99 -18.77
N VAL A 15 -11.18 -2.25 -18.92
CA VAL A 15 -11.61 -3.11 -17.81
C VAL A 15 -10.40 -3.86 -17.27
N PRO A 16 -10.13 -3.83 -15.95
CA PRO A 16 -8.99 -4.53 -15.38
C PRO A 16 -9.16 -6.04 -15.47
N LEU A 17 -8.07 -6.74 -15.78
CA LEU A 17 -8.01 -8.19 -15.74
C LEU A 17 -7.91 -8.70 -14.31
N LEU A 18 -7.10 -8.02 -13.50
CA LEU A 18 -6.79 -8.40 -12.13
C LEU A 18 -6.54 -7.13 -11.31
N GLY A 19 -6.96 -7.15 -10.05
CA GLY A 19 -6.52 -6.15 -9.07
C GLY A 19 -5.38 -6.71 -8.22
N ALA A 20 -4.53 -5.83 -7.72
CA ALA A 20 -3.50 -6.16 -6.74
C ALA A 20 -3.35 -5.04 -5.72
N GLN A 21 -3.08 -5.43 -4.47
CA GLN A 21 -2.72 -4.51 -3.42
C GLN A 21 -1.25 -4.69 -3.09
N ILE A 22 -0.49 -3.60 -3.11
CA ILE A 22 0.87 -3.54 -2.55
C ILE A 22 0.81 -2.59 -1.35
N SER A 23 1.29 -3.03 -0.20
CA SER A 23 1.38 -2.16 0.98
C SER A 23 2.80 -2.04 1.48
N LEU A 24 3.23 -0.80 1.73
CA LEU A 24 4.44 -0.45 2.46
C LEU A 24 4.03 -0.13 3.90
N GLU A 25 4.56 -0.88 4.87
CA GLU A 25 4.27 -0.69 6.28
C GLU A 25 5.56 -0.36 7.03
N PHE A 26 5.57 0.80 7.68
CA PHE A 26 6.62 1.19 8.61
C PHE A 26 6.26 0.73 10.02
N PHE A 27 7.23 0.17 10.73
CA PHE A 27 7.01 -0.40 12.06
C PHE A 27 8.17 -0.08 13.01
N GLN A 28 7.95 -0.33 14.30
CA GLN A 28 8.99 -0.36 15.32
C GLN A 28 8.97 -1.72 16.00
N ARG A 29 10.15 -2.23 16.37
CA ARG A 29 10.25 -3.39 17.25
C ARG A 29 10.08 -2.92 18.69
N ARG A 30 9.10 -3.46 19.40
CA ARG A 30 8.91 -3.20 20.83
C ARG A 30 9.41 -4.40 21.62
N PRO A 31 10.55 -4.26 22.34
CA PRO A 31 10.98 -5.27 23.28
C PRO A 31 9.89 -5.48 24.32
N ARG A 32 9.60 -6.73 24.64
CA ARG A 32 8.68 -7.08 25.72
C ARG A 32 9.45 -7.80 26.84
N PRO A 33 8.99 -7.72 28.09
CA PRO A 33 9.58 -8.49 29.17
C PRO A 33 9.57 -9.98 28.83
N TRP A 34 10.66 -10.67 29.14
CA TRP A 34 10.76 -12.12 29.00
C TRP A 34 9.63 -12.80 29.79
N PRO A 35 8.96 -13.84 29.25
CA PRO A 35 9.30 -14.65 28.07
C PRO A 35 8.65 -14.20 26.75
N LEU A 36 8.09 -12.99 26.67
CA LEU A 36 7.38 -12.55 25.47
C LEU A 36 8.36 -12.19 24.35
N THR A 37 8.00 -12.58 23.12
CA THR A 37 8.76 -12.22 21.93
C THR A 37 8.62 -10.74 21.61
N THR A 38 9.68 -10.15 21.07
CA THR A 38 9.66 -8.79 20.50
C THR A 38 8.54 -8.68 19.46
N GLU A 39 7.73 -7.64 19.59
CA GLU A 39 6.59 -7.40 18.70
C GLU A 39 6.91 -6.31 17.68
N SER A 40 6.49 -6.48 16.43
CA SER A 40 6.55 -5.44 15.41
C SER A 40 5.24 -4.65 15.41
N VAL A 41 5.30 -3.37 15.78
CA VAL A 41 4.14 -2.47 15.83
C VAL A 41 4.21 -1.49 14.68
N ALA A 42 3.26 -1.61 13.74
CA ALA A 42 3.10 -0.67 12.65
C ALA A 42 2.76 0.73 13.17
N TRP A 43 3.35 1.77 12.59
CA TRP A 43 2.99 3.16 12.91
C TRP A 43 2.50 3.94 11.69
N GLU A 44 2.80 3.46 10.48
CA GLU A 44 2.31 4.04 9.23
C GLU A 44 2.16 2.96 8.16
N ARG A 45 1.12 3.06 7.34
CA ARG A 45 0.88 2.14 6.22
C ARG A 45 0.43 2.89 4.97
N TRP A 46 1.15 2.67 3.88
CA TRP A 46 0.83 3.13 2.54
C TRP A 46 0.32 1.96 1.71
N ILE A 47 -0.85 2.11 1.12
CA ILE A 47 -1.49 1.08 0.30
C ILE A 47 -1.59 1.60 -1.13
N LEU A 48 -1.03 0.86 -2.06
CA LEU A 48 -1.20 1.07 -3.50
C LEU A 48 -2.13 -0.02 -4.05
N LEU A 49 -3.28 0.42 -4.56
CA LEU A 49 -4.21 -0.40 -5.32
C LEU A 49 -3.85 -0.28 -6.79
N LEU A 50 -3.57 -1.43 -7.40
CA LEU A 50 -3.14 -1.58 -8.77
C LEU A 50 -4.21 -2.35 -9.54
N ASP A 51 -4.51 -1.84 -10.73
CA ASP A 51 -5.29 -2.55 -11.72
C ASP A 51 -4.37 -3.00 -12.86
N ILE A 52 -4.41 -4.29 -13.18
CA ILE A 52 -3.61 -4.93 -14.21
C ILE A 52 -4.47 -5.08 -15.46
N PHE A 53 -4.03 -4.49 -16.56
CA PHE A 53 -4.74 -4.50 -17.84
C PHE A 53 -3.92 -5.23 -18.90
N LYS A 54 -4.61 -5.76 -19.91
CA LYS A 54 -3.98 -6.23 -21.15
C LYS A 54 -4.23 -5.19 -22.25
N ALA A 55 -3.16 -4.71 -22.86
CA ALA A 55 -3.24 -3.90 -24.06
C ALA A 55 -3.62 -4.80 -25.26
N ASN A 56 -4.65 -4.41 -26.01
CA ASN A 56 -5.13 -5.17 -27.16
C ASN A 56 -4.60 -4.61 -28.50
N SER A 57 -3.99 -3.42 -28.49
CA SER A 57 -3.39 -2.78 -29.67
C SER A 57 -2.26 -1.82 -29.25
N TYR A 58 -1.46 -1.39 -30.24
CA TYR A 58 -0.44 -0.35 -30.01
C TYR A 58 -1.06 0.99 -29.59
N ASP A 59 -2.19 1.36 -30.19
CA ASP A 59 -2.90 2.60 -29.87
C ASP A 59 -3.48 2.57 -28.45
N ASP A 60 -4.02 1.43 -27.99
CA ASP A 60 -4.47 1.25 -26.61
C ASP A 60 -3.31 1.37 -25.63
N HIS A 61 -2.18 0.75 -25.95
CA HIS A 61 -0.98 0.85 -25.12
C HIS A 61 -0.47 2.28 -25.03
N ALA A 62 -0.45 3.03 -26.14
CA ALA A 62 -0.06 4.44 -26.16
C ALA A 62 -0.99 5.31 -25.29
N ARG A 63 -2.31 5.11 -25.40
CA ARG A 63 -3.31 5.80 -24.56
C ARG A 63 -3.16 5.45 -23.08
N MET A 64 -2.94 4.18 -22.76
CA MET A 64 -2.69 3.73 -21.39
C MET A 64 -1.44 4.39 -20.80
N ARG A 65 -0.35 4.51 -21.56
CA ARG A 65 0.88 5.17 -21.09
C ARG A 65 0.63 6.62 -20.66
N VAL A 66 -0.14 7.38 -21.44
CA VAL A 66 -0.49 8.76 -21.11
C VAL A 66 -1.34 8.80 -19.84
N SER A 67 -2.41 8.00 -19.78
CA SER A 67 -3.30 7.94 -18.61
C SER A 67 -2.57 7.51 -17.32
N VAL A 68 -1.65 6.55 -17.41
CA VAL A 68 -0.85 6.09 -16.26
C VAL A 68 0.13 7.18 -15.83
N ALA A 69 0.78 7.88 -16.77
CA ALA A 69 1.69 8.96 -16.44
C ALA A 69 0.97 10.09 -15.67
N GLU A 70 -0.22 10.49 -16.12
CA GLU A 70 -1.07 11.46 -15.41
C GLU A 70 -1.45 10.95 -14.02
N SER A 71 -1.95 9.71 -13.92
CA SER A 71 -2.34 9.12 -12.64
C SER A 71 -1.18 9.01 -11.65
N VAL A 72 0.03 8.67 -12.12
CA VAL A 72 1.23 8.63 -11.28
C VAL A 72 1.61 10.02 -10.80
N GLY A 73 1.51 11.04 -11.66
CA GLY A 73 1.72 12.43 -11.28
C GLY A 73 0.82 12.86 -10.11
N GLU A 74 -0.48 12.57 -10.21
CA GLU A 74 -1.44 12.85 -9.14
C GLU A 74 -1.11 12.08 -7.85
N ILE A 75 -0.73 10.81 -7.96
CA ILE A 75 -0.31 10.00 -6.81
C ILE A 75 0.91 10.61 -6.11
N VAL A 76 1.91 11.07 -6.87
CA VAL A 76 3.10 11.73 -6.29
C VAL A 76 2.71 13.00 -5.54
N LEU A 77 1.83 13.82 -6.12
CA LEU A 77 1.32 15.03 -5.45
C LEU A 77 0.54 14.69 -4.17
N GLN A 78 -0.28 13.64 -4.19
CA GLN A 78 -1.00 13.15 -3.01
C GLN A 78 -0.04 12.64 -1.92
N VAL A 79 1.01 11.92 -2.29
CA VAL A 79 2.06 11.46 -1.35
C VAL A 79 2.75 12.67 -0.72
N CYS A 80 3.22 13.64 -1.52
CA CYS A 80 3.86 14.85 -1.02
C CYS A 80 2.93 15.64 -0.08
N SER A 81 1.65 15.81 -0.45
CA SER A 81 0.65 16.47 0.39
C SER A 81 0.42 15.72 1.71
N SER A 82 0.44 14.39 1.67
CA SER A 82 0.21 13.55 2.84
C SER A 82 1.39 13.59 3.82
N ILE A 83 2.63 13.48 3.30
CA ILE A 83 3.86 13.55 4.11
C ILE A 83 4.00 14.92 4.78
N ASN A 84 3.57 16.00 4.12
CA ASN A 84 3.68 17.35 4.67
C ASN A 84 2.68 17.66 5.80
N ARG A 85 1.73 16.75 6.10
CA ARG A 85 0.83 16.89 7.25
C ARG A 85 1.55 16.44 8.52
N GLN A 86 1.14 17.00 9.66
CA GLN A 86 1.66 16.52 10.94
C GLN A 86 1.19 15.08 11.18
N GLN A 87 2.13 14.14 11.10
CA GLN A 87 1.91 12.73 11.36
C GLN A 87 2.72 12.27 12.56
N TYR A 88 2.33 11.16 13.16
CA TYR A 88 3.14 10.54 14.20
C TYR A 88 4.48 10.09 13.60
N LEU A 89 5.57 10.42 14.26
CA LEU A 89 6.89 9.85 14.01
C LEU A 89 7.38 9.11 15.26
N PRO A 90 8.09 7.99 15.08
CA PRO A 90 8.95 7.41 16.11
C PRO A 90 9.75 8.46 16.87
N LYS A 91 9.80 8.34 18.21
CA LYS A 91 10.80 9.08 18.99
C LYS A 91 12.20 8.64 18.55
N MET A 92 13.15 9.58 18.55
CA MET A 92 14.53 9.28 18.22
C MET A 92 15.09 8.26 19.24
N PRO A 93 15.58 7.10 18.79
CA PRO A 93 16.07 6.04 19.68
C PRO A 93 17.45 6.37 20.26
N THR A 94 17.78 5.71 21.36
CA THR A 94 19.16 5.65 21.85
C THR A 94 20.01 4.71 20.99
N ARG A 95 21.35 4.73 21.16
CA ARG A 95 22.28 3.87 20.41
C ARG A 95 21.91 2.37 20.51
N THR A 96 21.46 1.92 21.67
CA THR A 96 21.09 0.52 21.92
C THR A 96 19.75 0.12 21.30
N GLU A 97 18.88 1.09 21.02
CA GLU A 97 17.53 0.87 20.48
C GLU A 97 17.45 1.17 18.99
N LEU A 98 18.57 1.52 18.37
CA LEU A 98 18.61 2.00 17.00
C LEU A 98 18.08 0.96 16.00
N SER A 99 18.42 -0.31 16.22
CA SER A 99 17.92 -1.46 15.44
C SER A 99 16.44 -1.80 15.67
N ASN A 100 15.77 -1.14 16.61
CA ASN A 100 14.34 -1.26 16.84
C ASN A 100 13.52 -0.25 16.02
N VAL A 101 14.16 0.75 15.44
CA VAL A 101 13.49 1.84 14.70
C VAL A 101 14.00 1.93 13.27
N PHE A 102 15.30 1.70 13.04
CA PHE A 102 15.94 1.84 11.74
C PHE A 102 16.55 0.53 11.23
N ASP A 103 16.64 0.41 9.91
CA ASP A 103 17.44 -0.60 9.23
C ASP A 103 18.84 -0.05 8.97
N SER A 104 19.86 -0.71 9.55
CA SER A 104 21.27 -0.34 9.40
C SER A 104 22.03 -1.25 8.43
N ASN A 105 21.33 -2.10 7.66
CA ASN A 105 21.96 -3.02 6.71
C ASN A 105 22.25 -2.38 5.35
N LEU A 106 21.79 -1.14 5.12
CA LEU A 106 22.00 -0.41 3.88
C LEU A 106 23.21 0.54 4.03
N PRO A 107 24.17 0.53 3.09
CA PRO A 107 25.41 1.31 3.21
C PRO A 107 25.20 2.82 3.05
N ASP A 108 24.22 3.22 2.23
CA ASP A 108 24.06 4.62 1.78
C ASP A 108 22.90 5.36 2.48
N CYS A 109 22.05 4.64 3.20
CA CYS A 109 20.90 5.23 3.88
C CYS A 109 20.49 4.41 5.10
N GLN A 110 19.75 5.03 6.01
CA GLN A 110 19.24 4.40 7.22
C GLN A 110 17.73 4.61 7.29
N PRO A 111 16.92 3.83 6.55
CA PRO A 111 15.47 3.98 6.56
C PRO A 111 14.88 3.49 7.88
N TYR A 112 13.68 3.96 8.20
CA TYR A 112 12.86 3.31 9.22
C TYR A 112 12.62 1.85 8.86
N LEU A 113 12.45 0.98 9.86
CA LEU A 113 12.06 -0.41 9.62
C LEU A 113 10.76 -0.46 8.82
N PHE A 114 10.80 -1.19 7.71
CA PHE A 114 9.67 -1.33 6.81
C PHE A 114 9.50 -2.76 6.30
N LYS A 115 8.30 -3.07 5.82
CA LYS A 115 8.03 -4.30 5.05
C LYS A 115 7.11 -3.99 3.89
N VAL A 116 7.28 -4.75 2.81
CA VAL A 116 6.41 -4.69 1.63
C VAL A 116 5.57 -5.96 1.58
N CYS A 117 4.25 -5.82 1.68
CA CYS A 117 3.28 -6.91 1.56
C CYS A 117 2.54 -6.80 0.22
N ARG A 118 2.20 -7.95 -0.38
CA ARG A 118 1.55 -8.03 -1.69
C ARG A 118 0.37 -8.99 -1.57
N THR A 119 -0.81 -8.54 -1.96
CA THR A 119 -2.06 -9.32 -1.88
C THR A 119 -2.81 -9.20 -3.20
N PRO A 120 -3.11 -10.31 -3.89
CA PRO A 120 -4.02 -10.29 -5.05
C PRO A 120 -5.41 -9.80 -4.62
N ILE A 121 -6.02 -8.89 -5.39
CA ILE A 121 -7.42 -8.49 -5.20
C ILE A 121 -8.23 -9.31 -6.21
N ARG A 122 -8.95 -10.32 -5.72
CA ARG A 122 -9.84 -11.09 -6.58
C ARG A 122 -11.03 -10.22 -6.98
N PRO A 123 -11.40 -10.15 -8.27
CA PRO A 123 -12.66 -9.56 -8.67
C PRO A 123 -13.78 -10.38 -8.00
N GLU A 124 -14.66 -9.71 -7.27
CA GLU A 124 -15.76 -10.39 -6.59
C GLU A 124 -16.60 -11.15 -7.62
N SER A 125 -16.70 -12.47 -7.47
CA SER A 125 -17.68 -13.27 -8.19
C SER A 125 -19.06 -12.78 -7.76
N THR A 126 -19.75 -12.06 -8.63
CA THR A 126 -21.16 -11.71 -8.45
C THR A 126 -21.95 -13.01 -8.41
N THR A 127 -22.11 -13.56 -7.20
CA THR A 127 -23.08 -14.63 -6.96
C THR A 127 -24.43 -13.94 -7.04
N LYS A 128 -25.11 -14.08 -8.19
CA LYS A 128 -26.52 -13.72 -8.31
C LYS A 128 -27.29 -14.60 -7.34
N THR A 129 -27.59 -14.08 -6.15
CA THR A 129 -28.52 -14.71 -5.22
C THR A 129 -29.89 -14.74 -5.90
N GLY A 130 -30.29 -15.91 -6.38
CA GLY A 130 -31.62 -16.14 -6.93
C GLY A 130 -32.66 -15.82 -5.86
N SER A 131 -33.56 -14.90 -6.19
CA SER A 131 -34.79 -14.69 -5.43
C SER A 131 -35.74 -15.85 -5.71
N ASP A 132 -35.64 -16.90 -4.90
CA ASP A 132 -36.72 -17.88 -4.73
C ASP A 132 -37.50 -17.53 -3.46
N GLY A 133 -38.84 -17.55 -3.56
CA GLY A 133 -39.73 -17.19 -2.46
C GLY A 133 -41.02 -16.49 -2.89
N MET A 134 -41.72 -17.02 -3.90
CA MET A 134 -43.12 -16.66 -4.17
C MET A 134 -44.01 -17.31 -3.10
N ARG A 135 -44.53 -16.50 -2.16
CA ARG A 135 -45.70 -16.83 -1.34
C ARG A 135 -46.94 -16.99 -2.23
N ARG A 136 -47.61 -18.13 -2.16
CA ARG A 136 -49.08 -18.25 -2.14
C ARG A 136 -49.47 -19.44 -1.29
#